data_AF-A0AAE5ZL31-F1
#
_entry.id   AF-A0AAE5ZL31-F1
#
_cell.length_a   1.000
_cell.length_b   1.000
_cell.length_c   1.000
_cell.angle_alpha   90.00
_cell.angle_beta   90.00
_cell.angle_gamma   90.00
#
_symmetry.space_group_name_H-M   'P 1'
#
loop_
_entity.id
_entity.type
_entity.pdbx_description
1 polymer ?
#
loop_
_entity_poly.entity_id
_entity_poly.type
_entity_poly.pdbx_seq_one_letter_code
_entity_poly.pdbx_strand_id
1 'polypeptide(L)'
;MKPHLQTTIATLIAAGKGQREIARITGVDRKTIRGYQAQFAAAQQAKSPTVTTGSEPQIPPPRPPATGAHQLSACAPYQEFVRAQVQLHRNATAIYHTKISSISTDYWPWRPTAK
;
A
#
# COMPACT_ATOMS: atom_id res chain seq x y z
N MET A 1 4.49 7.52 16.32
CA MET A 1 5.61 7.66 17.28
C MET A 1 6.69 8.52 16.64
N LYS A 2 7.44 9.31 17.41
CA LYS A 2 8.52 10.15 16.88
C LYS A 2 9.67 9.27 16.32
N PRO A 3 10.30 9.62 15.19
CA PRO A 3 11.34 8.78 14.57
C PRO A 3 12.51 8.44 15.50
N HIS A 4 12.98 9.39 16.33
CA HIS A 4 14.07 9.13 17.27
C HIS A 4 13.74 8.02 18.28
N LEU A 5 12.48 7.90 18.72
CA LEU A 5 12.07 6.82 19.63
C LEU A 5 12.09 5.45 18.94
N GLN A 6 11.78 5.39 17.64
CA GLN A 6 11.86 4.14 16.87
C GLN A 6 13.30 3.64 16.80
N THR A 7 14.24 4.55 16.49
CA THR A 7 15.66 4.24 16.45
C THR A 7 16.15 3.75 17.80
N THR A 8 15.82 4.45 18.90
CA THR A 8 16.21 4.03 20.25
C THR A 8 15.66 2.65 20.62
N ILE A 9 14.39 2.37 20.30
CA ILE A 9 13.79 1.05 20.56
C ILE A 9 14.50 -0.04 19.75
N ALA A 10 14.77 0.20 18.45
CA ALA A 10 15.48 -0.76 17.61
C ALA A 10 16.88 -1.07 18.16
N THR A 11 17.62 -0.05 18.58
CA THR A 11 18.96 -0.21 19.17
C THR A 11 18.91 -0.98 20.50
N LEU A 12 17.94 -0.67 21.37
CA LEU A 12 17.81 -1.37 22.66
C LEU A 12 17.38 -2.84 22.49
N ILE A 13 16.51 -3.12 21.50
CA ILE A 13 16.14 -4.50 21.14
C ILE A 13 17.37 -5.25 20.63
N ALA A 14 18.16 -4.65 19.73
CA ALA A 14 19.38 -5.26 19.21
C ALA A 14 20.43 -5.50 20.31
N ALA A 15 20.48 -4.66 21.33
CA ALA A 15 21.31 -4.82 22.53
C ALA A 15 20.78 -5.89 23.52
N GLY A 16 19.67 -6.58 23.20
CA GLY A 16 19.11 -7.64 24.04
C GLY A 16 18.38 -7.16 25.29
N LYS A 17 18.00 -5.87 25.36
CA LYS A 17 17.32 -5.31 26.52
C LYS A 17 15.88 -5.81 26.63
N GLY A 18 15.45 -6.11 27.86
CA GLY A 18 14.10 -6.59 28.12
C GLY A 18 13.03 -5.51 27.89
N GLN A 19 11.82 -5.91 27.49
CA GLN A 19 10.70 -4.98 27.22
C GLN A 19 10.42 -4.00 28.37
N ARG A 20 10.50 -4.48 29.62
CA ARG A 20 10.29 -3.66 30.83
C ARG A 20 11.38 -2.58 30.98
N GLU A 21 12.61 -2.91 30.64
CA GLU A 21 13.74 -1.99 30.71
C GLU A 21 13.62 -0.92 29.63
N ILE A 22 13.28 -1.33 28.40
CA ILE A 22 13.03 -0.40 27.29
C ILE A 22 11.90 0.57 27.63
N ALA A 23 10.82 0.10 28.26
CA ALA A 23 9.71 0.95 28.67
C ALA A 23 10.12 2.01 29.71
N ARG A 24 10.99 1.66 30.68
CA ARG A 24 11.53 2.64 31.64
C ARG A 24 12.42 3.69 30.99
N ILE A 25 13.26 3.27 30.03
CA ILE A 25 14.22 4.16 29.35
C ILE A 25 13.51 5.11 28.37
N THR A 26 12.58 4.58 27.59
CA THR A 26 11.95 5.32 26.48
C THR A 26 10.61 5.95 26.82
N GLY A 27 9.99 5.55 27.93
CA GLY A 27 8.62 5.95 28.30
C GLY A 27 7.53 5.38 27.37
N VAL A 28 7.89 4.47 26.45
CA VAL A 28 6.96 3.85 25.51
C VAL A 28 6.28 2.64 26.16
N ASP A 29 4.98 2.48 25.90
CA ASP A 29 4.24 1.35 26.45
C ASP A 29 4.81 -0.01 26.00
N ARG A 30 4.77 -0.97 26.91
CA ARG A 30 5.30 -2.32 26.71
C ARG A 30 4.63 -3.04 25.53
N LYS A 31 3.33 -2.80 25.26
CA LYS A 31 2.65 -3.43 24.12
C LYS A 31 3.19 -2.93 22.79
N THR A 32 3.54 -1.64 22.72
CA THR A 32 4.18 -1.05 21.54
C THR A 32 5.55 -1.68 21.32
N ILE A 33 6.38 -1.77 22.35
CA ILE A 33 7.72 -2.40 22.27
C ILE A 33 7.60 -3.86 21.82
N ARG A 34 6.63 -4.62 22.34
CA ARG A 34 6.36 -6.01 21.93
C ARG A 34 6.04 -6.13 20.44
N GLY A 35 5.24 -5.21 19.89
CA GLY A 35 4.94 -5.16 18.46
C GLY A 35 6.20 -4.93 17.61
N TYR A 36 7.06 -3.99 18.02
CA TYR A 36 8.33 -3.73 17.32
C TYR A 36 9.29 -4.92 17.39
N GLN A 37 9.37 -5.62 18.51
CA GLN A 37 10.19 -6.85 18.62
C GLN A 37 9.72 -7.94 17.65
N ALA A 38 8.41 -8.16 17.53
CA ALA A 38 7.86 -9.13 16.58
C ALA A 38 8.17 -8.76 15.12
N GLN A 39 8.04 -7.48 14.77
CA GLN A 39 8.39 -6.98 13.44
C GLN A 39 9.89 -7.14 13.14
N PHE A 40 10.75 -6.87 14.13
CA PHE A 40 12.19 -7.03 13.96
C PHE A 40 12.56 -8.51 13.78
N ALA A 41 11.96 -9.41 14.56
CA ALA A 41 12.14 -10.85 14.40
C ALA A 41 11.70 -11.34 13.01
N ALA A 42 10.52 -10.91 12.54
CA ALA A 42 10.03 -11.22 11.20
C ALA A 42 10.94 -10.65 10.09
N ALA A 43 11.45 -9.43 10.28
CA ALA A 43 12.39 -8.81 9.33
C ALA A 43 13.77 -9.52 9.30
N GLN A 44 14.22 -10.12 10.41
CA GLN A 44 15.42 -10.94 10.44
C GLN A 44 15.18 -12.31 9.77
N GLN A 45 14.01 -12.92 9.96
CA GLN A 45 13.63 -14.15 9.25
C GLN A 45 13.51 -13.93 7.74
N ALA A 46 12.97 -12.79 7.30
CA ALA A 46 12.85 -12.45 5.88
C ALA A 46 14.21 -12.20 5.18
N LYS A 47 15.30 -12.01 5.93
CA LYS A 47 16.66 -11.87 5.38
C LYS A 47 17.36 -13.20 5.12
N SER A 48 16.74 -14.32 5.50
CA SER A 48 17.17 -15.66 5.13
C SER A 48 16.11 -16.28 4.21
N PRO A 49 16.36 -16.39 2.89
CA PRO A 49 15.47 -17.12 2.00
C PRO A 49 15.74 -18.62 2.17
N THR A 50 15.57 -19.14 3.39
CA THR A 50 15.70 -20.58 3.62
C THR A 50 14.35 -21.21 3.33
N VAL A 51 14.31 -21.92 2.21
CA VAL A 51 13.24 -22.84 1.82
C VAL A 51 13.04 -23.85 2.95
N THR A 52 12.04 -23.62 3.80
CA THR A 52 11.55 -24.63 4.74
C THR A 52 10.59 -25.53 3.97
N THR A 53 11.09 -26.65 3.45
CA THR A 53 10.27 -27.81 3.09
C THR A 53 9.71 -28.42 4.37
N GLY A 54 8.73 -27.75 4.97
CA GLY A 54 7.86 -28.30 5.99
C GLY A 54 6.62 -28.85 5.29
N SER A 55 6.38 -30.16 5.44
CA SER A 55 5.17 -30.83 4.98
C SER A 55 3.96 -30.40 5.81
N GLU A 56 3.50 -29.18 5.59
CA GLU A 56 2.14 -28.76 5.91
C GLU A 56 1.21 -29.22 4.78
N PRO A 57 -0.09 -29.48 5.02
CA PRO A 57 -1.03 -29.77 3.95
C PRO A 57 -0.97 -28.63 2.94
N GLN A 58 -0.37 -28.92 1.79
CA GLN A 58 -0.23 -27.97 0.69
C GLN A 58 -1.63 -27.51 0.32
N ILE A 59 -1.99 -26.31 0.76
CA ILE A 59 -3.20 -25.63 0.30
C ILE A 59 -3.02 -25.55 -1.21
N PRO A 60 -3.88 -26.21 -2.02
CA PRO A 60 -3.74 -26.15 -3.46
C PRO A 60 -3.74 -24.67 -3.85
N PRO A 61 -2.88 -24.26 -4.80
CA PRO A 61 -2.81 -22.88 -5.21
C PRO A 61 -4.24 -22.38 -5.47
N PRO A 62 -4.57 -21.13 -5.05
CA PRO A 62 -5.91 -20.60 -5.24
C PRO A 62 -6.28 -20.81 -6.70
N ARG A 63 -7.38 -21.54 -6.93
CA ARG A 63 -7.87 -21.76 -8.29
C ARG A 63 -7.96 -20.38 -8.95
N PRO A 64 -7.37 -20.18 -10.13
CA PRO A 64 -7.56 -18.92 -10.84
C PRO A 64 -9.06 -18.66 -10.90
N PRO A 65 -9.51 -17.40 -10.72
CA PRO A 65 -10.91 -17.07 -10.89
C PRO A 65 -11.36 -17.69 -12.21
N ALA A 66 -12.47 -18.42 -12.18
CA ALA A 66 -13.01 -19.09 -13.36
C ALA A 66 -12.91 -18.13 -14.54
N THR A 67 -12.40 -18.62 -15.68
CA THR A 67 -12.14 -17.87 -16.93
C THR A 67 -13.44 -17.36 -17.56
N GLY A 68 -14.24 -16.63 -16.78
CA GLY A 68 -15.66 -16.40 -16.97
C GLY A 68 -16.07 -15.16 -16.18
N ALA A 69 -15.31 -14.08 -16.40
CA ALA A 69 -15.61 -12.67 -16.20
C ALA A 69 -14.34 -12.00 -15.66
N HIS A 70 -13.47 -11.56 -16.57
CA HIS A 70 -12.72 -10.35 -16.27
C HIS A 70 -13.77 -9.30 -15.93
N GLN A 71 -13.98 -9.05 -14.63
CA GLN A 71 -14.70 -7.87 -14.17
C GLN A 71 -14.08 -6.72 -14.95
N LEU A 72 -14.86 -6.14 -15.87
CA LEU A 72 -14.38 -5.06 -16.70
C LEU A 72 -13.80 -4.03 -15.74
N SER A 73 -12.53 -3.67 -15.94
CA SER A 73 -11.88 -2.66 -15.11
C SER A 73 -12.81 -1.46 -15.01
N ALA A 74 -12.88 -0.79 -13.86
CA ALA A 74 -13.66 0.44 -13.73
C ALA A 74 -13.26 1.52 -14.77
N CYS A 75 -12.11 1.35 -15.43
CA CYS A 75 -11.62 2.17 -16.53
C CYS A 75 -12.15 1.75 -17.93
N ALA A 76 -12.85 0.62 -18.06
CA ALA A 76 -13.43 0.11 -19.31
C ALA A 76 -14.19 1.18 -20.12
N PRO A 77 -15.12 1.98 -19.54
CA PRO A 77 -15.83 3.02 -20.28
C PRO A 77 -14.94 4.20 -20.73
N TYR A 78 -13.71 4.33 -20.22
CA TYR A 78 -12.80 5.44 -20.55
C TYR A 78 -11.64 5.02 -21.46
N GLN A 79 -11.57 3.74 -21.88
CA GLN A 79 -10.45 3.21 -22.66
C GLN A 79 -10.27 3.93 -24.00
N GLU A 80 -11.35 4.23 -24.71
CA GLU A 80 -11.32 4.90 -26.00
C GLU A 80 -10.79 6.33 -25.89
N PHE A 81 -11.25 7.07 -24.87
CA PHE A 81 -10.74 8.39 -24.55
C PHE A 81 -9.24 8.35 -24.24
N VAL A 82 -8.80 7.43 -23.39
CA VAL A 82 -7.38 7.28 -23.04
C VAL A 82 -6.55 6.92 -24.28
N ARG A 83 -7.00 5.99 -25.12
CA ARG A 83 -6.31 5.60 -26.36
C ARG A 83 -6.14 6.78 -27.32
N ALA A 84 -7.18 7.59 -27.51
CA ALA A 84 -7.10 8.78 -28.36
C ALA A 84 -6.07 9.80 -27.82
N GLN A 85 -6.01 10.02 -26.50
CA GLN A 85 -5.05 10.94 -25.92
C GLN A 85 -3.60 10.43 -25.97
N VAL A 86 -3.40 9.10 -25.88
CA VAL A 86 -2.08 8.48 -26.05
C VAL A 86 -1.58 8.61 -27.48
N GLN A 87 -2.46 8.47 -28.49
CA GLN A 87 -2.11 8.72 -29.90
C GLN A 87 -1.68 10.18 -30.14
N LEU A 88 -2.26 11.12 -29.39
CA LEU A 88 -1.87 12.53 -29.37
C LEU A 88 -0.61 12.81 -28.54
N HIS A 89 0.07 11.78 -28.04
CA HIS A 89 1.28 11.85 -27.23
C HIS A 89 1.14 12.75 -26.00
N ARG A 90 -0.07 12.82 -25.40
CA ARG A 90 -0.30 13.64 -24.21
C ARG A 90 0.26 12.95 -22.96
N ASN A 91 0.78 13.78 -22.04
CA ASN A 91 1.26 13.32 -20.74
C ASN A 91 0.09 12.75 -19.91
N ALA A 92 0.33 11.64 -19.21
CA ALA A 92 -0.61 11.00 -18.30
C ALA A 92 -1.28 11.97 -17.31
N THR A 93 -0.53 12.90 -16.69
CA THR A 93 -1.12 13.89 -15.78
C THR A 93 -2.07 14.84 -16.50
N ALA A 94 -1.74 15.26 -17.72
CA ALA A 94 -2.61 16.12 -18.52
C ALA A 94 -3.93 15.41 -18.87
N ILE A 95 -3.88 14.11 -19.22
CA ILE A 95 -5.05 13.30 -19.51
C ILE A 95 -5.97 13.21 -18.28
N TYR A 96 -5.39 12.96 -17.10
CA TYR A 96 -6.13 12.91 -15.84
C TYR A 96 -6.78 14.25 -15.49
N HIS A 97 -6.05 15.35 -15.59
CA HIS A 97 -6.58 16.68 -15.29
C HIS A 97 -7.67 17.11 -16.28
N THR A 98 -7.53 16.84 -17.58
CA THR A 98 -8.58 17.10 -18.57
C THR A 98 -9.86 16.32 -18.23
N LYS A 99 -9.72 15.06 -17.81
CA LYS A 99 -10.88 14.24 -17.41
C LYS A 99 -11.57 14.78 -16.16
N ILE A 100 -10.82 15.26 -15.18
CA ILE A 100 -11.41 15.86 -13.97
C ILE A 100 -12.07 17.20 -14.30
N SER A 101 -11.43 18.03 -15.12
CA SER A 101 -11.98 19.32 -15.52
C SER A 101 -13.28 19.16 -16.30
N SER A 102 -13.40 18.14 -17.16
CA SER A 102 -14.66 17.86 -17.87
C SER A 102 -15.78 17.45 -16.91
N ILE A 103 -15.50 16.54 -15.97
CA ILE A 103 -16.48 16.10 -14.95
C ILE A 103 -16.89 17.28 -14.07
N SER A 104 -15.95 18.14 -13.69
CA SER A 104 -16.24 19.33 -12.92
C SER A 104 -17.12 20.30 -13.71
N THR A 105 -16.87 20.47 -15.01
CA THR A 105 -17.65 21.38 -15.88
C THR A 105 -19.12 20.99 -15.98
N ASP A 106 -19.42 19.69 -15.94
CA ASP A 106 -20.79 19.16 -15.98
C ASP A 106 -21.56 19.35 -14.65
N TYR A 107 -20.86 19.67 -13.55
CA TYR A 107 -21.43 19.76 -12.20
C TYR A 107 -21.57 21.20 -11.65
N TRP A 108 -21.43 22.25 -12.48
CA TRP A 108 -21.66 23.64 -12.05
C TRP A 108 -23.09 24.12 -12.38
N PRO A 109 -23.98 24.33 -11.38
CA PRO A 109 -25.38 24.71 -11.62
C PRO A 109 -25.58 26.13 -12.19
N TRP A 110 -24.53 26.93 -12.32
CA TRP A 110 -24.59 28.36 -12.64
C TRP A 110 -23.91 28.74 -13.95
N ARG A 111 -23.75 27.81 -14.90
CA ARG A 111 -23.27 28.19 -16.24
C ARG A 111 -24.38 28.94 -16.99
N PRO A 112 -24.17 30.21 -17.39
CA PRO A 112 -25.08 30.87 -18.32
C PRO A 112 -24.99 30.14 -19.65
N THR A 113 -26.10 29.60 -20.13
CA THR A 113 -26.21 29.12 -21.51
C THR A 113 -26.09 30.33 -22.43
N ALA A 114 -24.91 30.51 -23.04
CA ALA A 114 -24.76 31.45 -24.14
C ALA A 114 -25.67 30.99 -25.28
N LYS A 115 -26.63 31.84 -25.65
CA LYS A 115 -27.51 31.71 -26.82
C LYS A 115 -26.73 31.90 -28.11
#